data_AF-A0A0F9E1X9-F1
#
_entry.id   AF-A0A0F9E1X9-F1
#
_cell.length_a   1.000
_cell.length_b   1.000
_cell.length_c   1.000
_cell.angle_alpha   90.00
_cell.angle_beta   90.00
_cell.angle_gamma   90.00
#
_symmetry.space_group_name_H-M   'P 1'
#
loop_
_entity.id
_entity.type
_entity.pdbx_description
1 polymer ?
#
loop_
_entity_poly.entity_id
_entity_poly.type
_entity_poly.pdbx_seq_one_letter_code
_entity_poly.pdbx_strand_id
1 'polypeptide(L)'
;MAETLIFSTGSLVTSGSLSVTGSIQQLDLDGVSGSFTGSFTGSVTLGGPLDMGTNNIINVGEITLTGLLLTAASVAGGAKMRLPHGTAPSSPVDGDFWTTTASAFICINGVTEDLLGGGGGGLDDLTDVTLTTPAPGEFLQKSAGNWLNVDIVAADVLAGSFNAGDYIFLGNADPATDDAHVLLGTTVRSKWEPRLDIVSGRPGTNVPTLVLADRDTDAATKAAGLACRHYTNAEQVAAMIACASGVTTTVVRIGGGHGTLNAATEIHFYTAANNITTIGTEMMRFDFSTTTDDTRMLVYDVTGAALVRVSRGAADSGGSGFRVLRIPN
;
A
#
# COMPACT_ATOMS: atom_id res chain seq x y z
N MET A 1 13.90 28.64 -96.63
CA MET A 1 13.42 30.00 -96.30
C MET A 1 12.72 29.90 -94.96
N ALA A 2 13.18 30.61 -93.93
CA ALA A 2 12.49 30.61 -92.64
C ALA A 2 11.32 31.58 -92.76
N GLU A 3 10.10 31.05 -92.85
CA GLU A 3 8.90 31.87 -92.71
C GLU A 3 8.71 32.16 -91.23
N THR A 4 9.08 33.37 -90.81
CA THR A 4 8.76 33.85 -89.48
C THR A 4 7.37 34.49 -89.53
N LEU A 5 6.39 33.83 -88.92
CA LEU A 5 5.06 34.37 -88.73
C LEU A 5 5.10 35.33 -87.53
N ILE A 6 5.01 36.64 -87.78
CA ILE A 6 5.00 37.69 -86.73
C ILE A 6 3.68 38.45 -86.82
N PHE A 7 2.90 38.48 -85.74
CA PHE A 7 1.71 39.32 -85.64
C PHE A 7 2.09 40.64 -84.96
N SER A 8 1.96 41.76 -85.67
CA SER A 8 2.32 43.08 -85.13
C SER A 8 1.25 43.70 -84.24
N THR A 9 -0.01 43.27 -84.37
CA THR A 9 -1.10 43.37 -83.37
C THR A 9 -2.21 42.40 -83.78
N GLY A 10 -2.67 41.53 -82.86
CA GLY A 10 -3.75 40.57 -83.12
C GLY A 10 -3.56 39.20 -82.44
N SER A 11 -4.67 38.50 -82.18
CA SER A 11 -4.68 37.14 -81.60
C SER A 11 -4.50 36.08 -82.68
N LEU A 12 -3.60 35.12 -82.45
CA LEU A 12 -3.53 33.91 -83.25
C LEU A 12 -4.69 32.98 -82.85
N VAL A 13 -5.72 32.90 -83.69
CA VAL A 13 -6.86 32.00 -83.51
C VAL A 13 -6.66 30.78 -84.40
N THR A 14 -6.45 29.61 -83.80
CA THR A 14 -6.32 28.35 -84.53
C THR A 14 -7.47 27.43 -84.17
N SER A 15 -8.12 26.81 -85.16
CA SER A 15 -9.18 25.82 -84.93
C SER A 15 -8.63 24.39 -84.74
N GLY A 16 -7.38 24.26 -84.31
CA GLY A 16 -6.63 23.01 -84.19
C GLY A 16 -5.42 23.14 -83.25
N SER A 17 -4.57 22.11 -83.19
CA SER A 17 -3.40 22.08 -82.30
C SER A 17 -2.31 23.04 -82.78
N LEU A 18 -1.98 24.05 -81.97
CA LEU A 18 -0.80 24.88 -82.19
C LEU A 18 0.45 24.12 -81.72
N SER A 19 1.26 23.64 -82.66
CA SER A 19 2.54 22.97 -82.37
C SER A 19 3.69 23.95 -82.56
N VAL A 20 4.29 24.41 -81.48
CA VAL A 20 5.50 25.26 -81.52
C VAL A 20 6.72 24.38 -81.30
N THR A 21 7.55 24.23 -82.33
CA THR A 21 8.85 23.56 -82.24
C THR A 21 9.94 24.59 -81.95
N GLY A 22 10.36 24.69 -80.69
CA GLY A 22 11.42 25.59 -80.21
C GLY A 22 11.25 25.98 -78.75
N SER A 23 12.22 26.71 -78.19
CA SER A 23 12.13 27.23 -76.81
C SER A 23 11.11 28.37 -76.75
N ILE A 24 10.00 28.17 -76.04
CA ILE A 24 9.03 29.22 -75.76
C ILE A 24 9.57 30.03 -74.58
N GLN A 25 9.86 31.31 -74.80
CA GLN A 25 10.44 32.18 -73.76
C GLN A 25 9.39 32.66 -72.75
N GLN A 26 8.15 32.90 -73.19
CA GLN A 26 7.03 33.30 -72.35
C GLN A 26 5.73 32.86 -73.01
N LEU A 27 4.87 32.19 -72.24
CA LEU A 27 3.52 31.86 -72.64
C LEU A 27 2.58 32.64 -71.72
N ASP A 28 2.08 33.77 -72.20
CA ASP A 28 1.09 34.57 -71.46
C ASP A 28 -0.31 34.06 -71.80
N LEU A 29 -0.97 33.47 -70.80
CA LEU A 29 -2.34 32.94 -70.91
C LEU A 29 -3.33 33.83 -70.15
N ASP A 30 -3.06 35.15 -70.12
CA ASP A 30 -3.91 36.06 -69.38
C ASP A 30 -5.28 36.16 -70.06
N GLY A 31 -6.35 35.86 -69.30
CA GLY A 31 -7.73 35.88 -69.77
C GLY A 31 -8.26 34.65 -70.50
N VAL A 32 -7.53 33.52 -70.56
CA VAL A 32 -8.01 32.26 -71.17
C VAL A 32 -8.50 31.27 -70.10
N SER A 33 -9.82 31.05 -70.01
CA SER A 33 -10.42 29.94 -69.27
C SER A 33 -10.34 28.62 -70.08
N GLY A 34 -9.13 28.21 -70.43
CA GLY A 34 -8.83 27.02 -71.22
C GLY A 34 -7.96 26.03 -70.47
N SER A 35 -8.33 24.74 -70.50
CA SER A 35 -7.52 23.65 -69.95
C SER A 35 -6.27 23.45 -70.80
N PHE A 36 -5.09 23.55 -70.19
CA PHE A 36 -3.88 23.00 -70.78
C PHE A 36 -3.82 21.50 -70.47
N THR A 37 -3.91 20.66 -71.49
CA THR A 37 -3.77 19.20 -71.37
C THR A 37 -2.46 18.78 -72.05
N GLY A 38 -1.36 18.77 -71.29
CA GLY A 38 -0.03 18.38 -71.81
C GLY A 38 0.94 18.08 -70.67
N SER A 39 1.85 17.12 -70.88
CA SER A 39 2.88 16.76 -69.90
C SER A 39 4.13 17.63 -70.10
N PHE A 40 4.52 18.38 -69.07
CA PHE A 40 5.85 18.97 -69.04
C PHE A 40 6.88 17.87 -68.74
N THR A 41 7.77 17.61 -69.70
CA THR A 41 8.88 16.66 -69.52
C THR A 41 10.11 17.46 -69.07
N GLY A 42 10.07 18.00 -67.85
CA GLY A 42 11.12 18.88 -67.31
C GLY A 42 10.69 19.57 -66.00
N SER A 43 11.59 20.33 -65.37
CA SER A 43 11.27 21.09 -64.16
C SER A 43 10.47 22.36 -64.51
N VAL A 44 9.30 22.53 -63.90
CA VAL A 44 8.59 23.81 -63.88
C VAL A 44 9.12 24.62 -62.70
N THR A 45 9.85 25.69 -62.97
CA THR A 45 10.34 26.61 -61.93
C THR A 45 9.42 27.83 -61.89
N LEU A 46 8.69 28.00 -60.80
CA LEU A 46 7.88 29.18 -60.55
C LEU A 46 8.72 30.16 -59.72
N GLY A 47 9.07 31.32 -60.29
CA GLY A 47 9.92 32.33 -59.64
C GLY A 47 9.25 33.09 -58.48
N GLY A 48 8.01 32.74 -58.13
CA GLY A 48 7.21 33.32 -57.07
C GLY A 48 6.12 32.34 -56.58
N PRO A 49 5.29 32.74 -55.60
CA PRO A 49 4.17 31.90 -55.16
C PRO A 49 3.28 31.53 -56.34
N LEU A 50 2.91 30.26 -56.45
CA LEU A 50 1.80 29.86 -57.32
C LEU A 50 0.51 30.38 -56.67
N ASP A 51 0.10 31.60 -57.02
CA ASP A 51 -1.16 32.18 -56.55
C ASP A 51 -2.29 31.78 -57.52
N MET A 52 -3.12 30.84 -57.10
CA MET A 52 -4.28 30.36 -57.86
C MET A 52 -5.59 30.98 -57.36
N GLY A 53 -5.52 32.01 -56.50
CA GLY A 53 -6.70 32.61 -55.87
C GLY A 53 -7.49 31.59 -55.04
N THR A 54 -8.83 31.65 -55.09
CA THR A 54 -9.72 30.72 -54.38
C THR A 54 -9.86 29.34 -55.02
N ASN A 55 -9.19 29.06 -56.14
CA ASN A 55 -9.31 27.78 -56.85
C ASN A 55 -8.18 26.82 -56.42
N ASN A 56 -8.54 25.61 -55.98
CA ASN A 56 -7.56 24.56 -55.65
C ASN A 56 -6.72 24.19 -56.89
N ILE A 57 -5.41 23.94 -56.69
CA ILE A 57 -4.50 23.34 -57.71
C ILE A 57 -5.12 22.07 -58.32
N ILE A 58 -5.92 21.37 -57.52
CA ILE A 58 -6.72 20.22 -57.93
C ILE A 58 -8.15 20.43 -57.45
N ASN A 59 -9.06 20.69 -58.36
CA ASN A 59 -10.49 20.78 -58.04
C ASN A 59 -11.13 19.38 -57.88
N VAL A 60 -10.47 18.33 -58.41
CA VAL A 60 -10.85 16.90 -58.24
C VAL A 60 -9.61 16.00 -58.42
N GLY A 61 -9.15 15.29 -57.39
CA GLY A 61 -8.09 14.26 -57.51
C GLY A 61 -6.95 14.30 -56.48
N GLU A 62 -5.91 13.49 -56.72
CA GLU A 62 -4.72 13.32 -55.87
C GLU A 62 -3.48 14.03 -56.45
N ILE A 63 -2.60 14.54 -55.59
CA ILE A 63 -1.22 14.91 -55.98
C ILE A 63 -0.32 13.70 -55.70
N THR A 64 0.20 13.05 -56.74
CA THR A 64 1.22 12.01 -56.58
C THR A 64 2.62 12.59 -56.76
N LEU A 65 3.43 12.56 -55.70
CA LEU A 65 4.85 12.92 -55.75
C LEU A 65 5.68 11.63 -55.69
N THR A 66 6.53 11.41 -56.69
CA THR A 66 7.41 10.24 -56.76
C THR A 66 8.77 10.45 -56.11
N GLY A 67 9.02 11.64 -55.56
CA GLY A 67 10.25 12.03 -54.87
C GLY A 67 9.97 12.84 -53.61
N LEU A 68 11.03 13.33 -52.96
CA LEU A 68 10.93 14.10 -51.71
C LEU A 68 10.18 15.42 -51.91
N LEU A 69 9.08 15.60 -51.17
CA LEU A 69 8.49 16.90 -50.93
C LEU A 69 9.30 17.63 -49.84
N LEU A 70 10.16 18.56 -50.23
CA LEU A 70 10.90 19.41 -49.29
C LEU A 70 10.33 20.82 -49.31
N THR A 71 9.75 21.27 -48.19
CA THR A 71 9.38 22.67 -48.02
C THR A 71 10.58 23.47 -47.51
N ALA A 72 10.62 24.78 -47.77
CA ALA A 72 11.52 25.67 -47.05
C ALA A 72 11.24 25.61 -45.53
N ALA A 73 12.24 25.95 -44.71
CA ALA A 73 12.04 26.05 -43.26
C ALA A 73 10.94 27.08 -42.94
N SER A 74 10.11 26.77 -41.93
CA SER A 74 9.11 27.73 -41.43
C SER A 74 9.80 28.96 -40.85
N VAL A 75 9.14 30.12 -40.96
CA VAL A 75 9.60 31.40 -40.39
C VAL A 75 8.47 32.01 -39.55
N ALA A 76 8.82 32.93 -38.66
CA ALA A 76 7.84 33.64 -37.85
C ALA A 76 6.76 34.29 -38.74
N GLY A 77 5.49 34.06 -38.42
CA GLY A 77 4.34 34.56 -39.18
C GLY A 77 3.68 33.57 -40.14
N GLY A 78 4.23 32.36 -40.36
CA GLY A 78 3.47 31.35 -41.11
C GLY A 78 4.15 30.01 -41.36
N ALA A 79 3.39 28.94 -41.09
CA ALA A 79 3.72 27.56 -41.45
C ALA A 79 3.74 27.36 -42.98
N LYS A 80 4.61 26.46 -43.45
CA LYS A 80 4.76 26.13 -44.88
C LYS A 80 3.88 24.97 -45.34
N MET A 81 3.33 24.22 -44.41
CA MET A 81 2.26 23.25 -44.62
C MET A 81 1.13 23.58 -43.66
N ARG A 82 -0.10 23.65 -44.17
CA ARG A 82 -1.31 23.81 -43.36
C ARG A 82 -2.27 22.69 -43.72
N LEU A 83 -2.61 21.88 -42.74
CA LEU A 83 -3.68 20.90 -42.84
C LEU A 83 -4.82 21.33 -41.91
N PRO A 84 -5.91 21.90 -42.45
CA PRO A 84 -7.05 22.33 -41.65
C PRO A 84 -7.67 21.17 -40.86
N HIS A 85 -8.22 21.47 -39.68
CA HIS A 85 -8.92 20.47 -38.89
C HIS A 85 -10.18 19.97 -39.63
N GLY A 86 -10.35 18.66 -39.63
CA GLY A 86 -11.49 17.98 -40.21
C GLY A 86 -12.14 17.01 -39.24
N THR A 87 -12.97 16.14 -39.79
CA THR A 87 -13.47 14.94 -39.09
C THR A 87 -12.50 13.78 -39.35
N ALA A 88 -12.33 12.90 -38.38
CA ALA A 88 -11.49 11.72 -38.55
C ALA A 88 -12.02 10.84 -39.71
N PRO A 89 -11.14 10.33 -40.60
CA PRO A 89 -11.56 9.39 -41.63
C PRO A 89 -12.19 8.13 -41.02
N SER A 90 -13.26 7.62 -41.65
CA SER A 90 -13.96 6.40 -41.19
C SER A 90 -13.24 5.11 -41.58
N SER A 91 -12.24 5.19 -42.46
CA SER A 91 -11.38 4.08 -42.85
C SER A 91 -9.99 4.61 -43.23
N PRO A 92 -9.17 5.04 -42.24
CA PRO A 92 -7.82 5.53 -42.50
C PRO A 92 -6.94 4.43 -43.11
N VAL A 93 -6.09 4.79 -44.07
CA VAL A 93 -5.09 3.92 -44.70
C VAL A 93 -3.69 4.34 -44.25
N ASP A 94 -2.74 3.40 -44.25
CA ASP A 94 -1.35 3.66 -43.89
C ASP A 94 -0.74 4.84 -44.65
N GLY A 95 -0.17 5.78 -43.91
CA GLY A 95 0.39 7.02 -44.43
C GLY A 95 -0.60 8.19 -44.42
N ASP A 96 -1.88 7.97 -44.13
CA ASP A 96 -2.83 9.06 -43.94
C ASP A 96 -2.43 9.91 -42.74
N PHE A 97 -2.41 11.22 -42.92
CA PHE A 97 -2.22 12.20 -41.86
C PHE A 97 -3.41 13.16 -41.86
N TRP A 98 -4.01 13.37 -40.69
CA TRP A 98 -5.16 14.26 -40.53
C TRP A 98 -5.12 14.97 -39.19
N THR A 99 -5.91 16.03 -39.07
CA THR A 99 -6.12 16.74 -37.81
C THR A 99 -7.60 16.80 -37.51
N THR A 100 -7.96 16.72 -36.24
CA THR A 100 -9.28 17.13 -35.75
C THR A 100 -9.12 18.38 -34.90
N THR A 101 -10.21 18.91 -34.36
CA THR A 101 -10.11 19.99 -33.36
C THR A 101 -9.42 19.54 -32.07
N ALA A 102 -9.23 18.23 -31.85
CA ALA A 102 -8.64 17.67 -30.64
C ALA A 102 -7.14 17.37 -30.77
N SER A 103 -6.68 16.80 -31.89
CA SER A 103 -5.26 16.48 -32.08
C SER A 103 -4.87 16.32 -33.56
N ALA A 104 -3.58 16.06 -33.80
CA ALA A 104 -3.02 15.58 -35.06
C ALA A 104 -2.78 14.07 -35.00
N PHE A 105 -3.15 13.37 -36.07
CA PHE A 105 -3.14 11.92 -36.15
C PHE A 105 -2.45 11.43 -37.41
N ILE A 106 -1.88 10.22 -37.34
CA ILE A 106 -1.37 9.48 -38.48
C ILE A 106 -1.82 8.03 -38.42
N CYS A 107 -2.13 7.41 -39.56
CA CYS A 107 -2.33 5.96 -39.62
C CYS A 107 -1.02 5.28 -40.04
N ILE A 108 -0.51 4.36 -39.23
CA ILE A 108 0.70 3.59 -39.51
C ILE A 108 0.41 2.11 -39.24
N ASN A 109 0.59 1.27 -40.26
CA ASN A 109 0.41 -0.19 -40.18
C ASN A 109 -0.98 -0.61 -39.63
N GLY A 110 -2.03 0.09 -40.03
CA GLY A 110 -3.42 -0.10 -39.67
C GLY A 110 -3.84 0.54 -38.35
N VAL A 111 -2.94 1.25 -37.67
CA VAL A 111 -3.19 1.87 -36.36
C VAL A 111 -3.21 3.38 -36.47
N THR A 112 -4.23 4.02 -35.89
CA THR A 112 -4.27 5.48 -35.72
C THR A 112 -3.44 5.88 -34.50
N GLU A 113 -2.39 6.66 -34.72
CA GLU A 113 -1.52 7.22 -33.69
C GLU A 113 -1.85 8.70 -33.46
N ASP A 114 -1.96 9.10 -32.19
CA ASP A 114 -2.08 10.51 -31.79
C ASP A 114 -0.68 11.09 -31.58
N LEU A 115 -0.34 12.11 -32.36
CA LEU A 115 1.00 12.70 -32.39
C LEU A 115 1.23 13.76 -31.31
N LEU A 116 0.19 14.18 -30.58
CA LEU A 116 0.28 15.16 -29.49
C LEU A 116 -0.14 14.59 -28.13
N GLY A 117 -0.70 13.38 -28.09
CA GLY A 117 -1.16 12.70 -26.87
C GLY A 117 -0.05 12.12 -25.96
N GLY A 118 1.22 12.46 -26.19
CA GLY A 118 2.36 11.87 -25.49
C GLY A 118 2.76 12.62 -24.22
N GLY A 119 2.10 12.35 -23.09
CA GLY A 119 2.60 12.75 -21.78
C GLY A 119 1.48 13.00 -20.79
N GLY A 120 1.23 12.03 -19.94
CA GLY A 120 0.16 12.10 -18.97
C GLY A 120 0.22 13.26 -17.98
N GLY A 121 -0.87 13.99 -17.85
CA GLY A 121 -1.06 15.01 -16.82
C GLY A 121 -1.33 14.39 -15.44
N GLY A 122 -1.82 13.16 -15.40
CA GLY A 122 -1.95 12.30 -14.23
C GLY A 122 -1.27 10.94 -14.42
N LEU A 123 -1.23 10.14 -13.34
CA LEU A 123 -0.69 8.77 -13.46
C LEU A 123 -1.50 7.97 -14.49
N ASP A 124 -2.82 8.11 -14.50
CA ASP A 124 -3.81 7.45 -15.37
C ASP A 124 -3.61 7.63 -16.87
N ASP A 125 -2.78 8.58 -17.27
CA ASP A 125 -2.46 8.87 -18.67
C ASP A 125 -1.17 8.16 -19.15
N LEU A 126 -0.47 7.39 -18.30
CA LEU A 126 0.69 6.60 -18.69
C LEU A 126 0.26 5.43 -19.57
N THR A 127 0.43 5.53 -20.88
CA THR A 127 0.01 4.50 -21.84
C THR A 127 0.85 3.22 -21.77
N ASP A 128 2.03 3.27 -21.15
CA ASP A 128 2.93 2.14 -20.91
C ASP A 128 2.69 1.44 -19.55
N VAL A 129 1.78 1.98 -18.72
CA VAL A 129 1.38 1.42 -17.43
C VAL A 129 -0.14 1.25 -17.43
N THR A 130 -0.62 0.01 -17.37
CA THR A 130 -2.07 -0.22 -17.30
C THR A 130 -2.60 0.18 -15.90
N LEU A 131 -3.21 1.36 -15.81
CA LEU A 131 -3.80 1.90 -14.59
C LEU A 131 -5.32 1.76 -14.64
N THR A 132 -5.84 0.68 -14.07
CA THR A 132 -7.28 0.52 -13.88
C THR A 132 -7.67 1.25 -12.60
N THR A 133 -8.10 2.51 -12.73
CA THR A 133 -8.74 3.34 -11.67
C THR A 133 -7.89 3.65 -10.43
N PRO A 134 -6.93 4.60 -10.51
CA PRO A 134 -6.12 5.01 -9.36
C PRO A 134 -6.90 5.75 -8.27
N ALA A 135 -6.64 5.40 -7.01
CA ALA A 135 -7.23 5.94 -5.79
C ALA A 135 -6.14 6.33 -4.76
N PRO A 136 -6.44 7.25 -3.82
CA PRO A 136 -5.51 7.60 -2.76
C PRO A 136 -5.14 6.38 -1.89
N GLY A 137 -3.85 6.06 -1.82
CA GLY A 137 -3.31 4.95 -1.01
C GLY A 137 -2.75 3.78 -1.82
N GLU A 138 -2.99 3.72 -3.12
CA GLU A 138 -2.39 2.73 -4.02
C GLU A 138 -0.97 3.14 -4.44
N PHE A 139 -0.15 2.16 -4.85
CA PHE A 139 1.18 2.38 -5.38
C PHE A 139 1.43 1.52 -6.62
N LEU A 140 2.40 1.92 -7.44
CA LEU A 140 2.82 1.15 -8.61
C LEU A 140 3.76 0.02 -8.19
N GLN A 141 3.30 -1.22 -8.33
CA GLN A 141 4.12 -2.41 -8.12
C GLN A 141 4.55 -3.02 -9.45
N LYS A 142 5.85 -3.31 -9.59
CA LYS A 142 6.37 -4.02 -10.77
C LYS A 142 6.03 -5.50 -10.68
N SER A 143 5.09 -5.96 -11.49
CA SER A 143 4.87 -7.41 -11.69
C SER A 143 5.89 -7.98 -12.69
N ALA A 144 5.82 -9.28 -12.97
CA ALA A 144 6.77 -10.00 -13.85
C ALA A 144 6.80 -9.52 -15.32
N GLY A 145 6.09 -8.45 -15.67
CA GLY A 145 6.18 -7.80 -16.98
C GLY A 145 5.73 -6.34 -16.96
N ASN A 146 4.64 -6.02 -16.26
CA ASN A 146 4.03 -4.70 -16.27
C ASN A 146 4.03 -4.06 -14.87
N TRP A 147 4.06 -2.73 -14.83
CA TRP A 147 3.70 -1.98 -13.64
C TRP A 147 2.17 -1.97 -13.50
N LEU A 148 1.68 -2.35 -12.33
CA LEU A 148 0.25 -2.42 -12.01
C LEU A 148 -0.03 -1.50 -10.83
N ASN A 149 -1.24 -0.94 -10.81
CA ASN A 149 -1.78 -0.28 -9.64
C ASN A 149 -2.31 -1.33 -8.66
N VAL A 150 -1.83 -1.33 -7.43
CA VAL A 150 -2.25 -2.32 -6.43
C VAL A 150 -2.48 -1.60 -5.11
N ASP A 151 -3.55 -1.97 -4.40
CA ASP A 151 -3.71 -1.67 -2.99
C ASP A 151 -2.50 -2.21 -2.21
N ILE A 152 -2.09 -1.52 -1.14
CA ILE A 152 -1.14 -2.11 -0.19
C ILE A 152 -1.83 -3.31 0.46
N VAL A 153 -1.44 -4.52 0.06
CA VAL A 153 -1.90 -5.76 0.69
C VAL A 153 -0.90 -6.23 1.74
N ALA A 154 -1.36 -7.05 2.69
CA ALA A 154 -0.51 -7.60 3.75
C ALA A 154 0.73 -8.35 3.21
N ALA A 155 0.68 -8.86 1.98
CA ALA A 155 1.79 -9.54 1.32
C ALA A 155 2.90 -8.58 0.81
N ASP A 156 2.59 -7.29 0.59
CA ASP A 156 3.55 -6.28 0.13
C ASP A 156 4.42 -5.74 1.26
N VAL A 157 3.93 -5.86 2.49
CA VAL A 157 4.74 -5.73 3.69
C VAL A 157 5.59 -7.00 3.75
N LEU A 158 6.74 -6.95 3.07
CA LEU A 158 7.69 -8.04 2.93
C LEU A 158 7.77 -8.86 4.23
N ALA A 159 7.40 -10.13 4.14
CA ALA A 159 7.65 -11.17 5.15
C ALA A 159 9.16 -11.43 5.38
N GLY A 160 10.01 -10.41 5.20
CA GLY A 160 11.46 -10.46 5.26
C GLY A 160 12.00 -9.54 6.35
N SER A 161 12.30 -10.17 7.49
CA SER A 161 13.20 -9.69 8.55
C SER A 161 12.65 -8.70 9.59
N PHE A 162 11.59 -9.11 10.28
CA PHE A 162 11.60 -8.95 11.75
C PHE A 162 11.60 -10.35 12.34
N ASN A 163 12.68 -10.70 13.05
CA ASN A 163 12.84 -12.01 13.68
C ASN A 163 11.57 -12.38 14.45
N ALA A 164 11.14 -13.63 14.35
CA ALA A 164 9.97 -14.18 15.03
C ALA A 164 9.87 -13.66 16.48
N GLY A 165 8.95 -12.72 16.72
CA GLY A 165 8.70 -12.18 18.06
C GLY A 165 8.45 -10.69 18.21
N ASP A 166 8.55 -9.85 17.16
CA ASP A 166 8.52 -8.39 17.37
C ASP A 166 7.67 -7.58 16.37
N TYR A 167 6.39 -7.91 16.21
CA TYR A 167 5.36 -6.90 15.89
C TYR A 167 4.07 -7.17 16.67
N ILE A 168 3.79 -6.26 17.60
CA ILE A 168 2.45 -6.03 18.15
C ILE A 168 1.62 -5.47 16.99
N PHE A 169 0.86 -6.33 16.32
CA PHE A 169 -0.16 -5.87 15.37
C PHE A 169 -1.39 -5.39 16.15
N LEU A 170 -1.51 -4.07 16.31
CA LEU A 170 -2.76 -3.40 16.68
C LEU A 170 -3.64 -3.35 15.42
N GLY A 171 -4.34 -4.45 15.11
CA GLY A 171 -5.17 -4.53 13.91
C GLY A 171 -6.41 -3.63 14.00
N ASN A 172 -6.66 -2.85 12.95
CA ASN A 172 -7.96 -2.22 12.65
C ASN A 172 -8.89 -3.16 11.84
N ALA A 173 -8.60 -4.46 11.78
CA ALA A 173 -9.41 -5.43 11.04
C ALA A 173 -10.34 -6.21 11.98
N ASP A 174 -11.58 -6.37 11.52
CA ASP A 174 -12.70 -7.03 12.19
C ASP A 174 -12.28 -8.38 12.85
N PRO A 175 -12.59 -8.61 14.15
CA PRO A 175 -12.28 -9.85 14.90
C PRO A 175 -12.90 -11.15 14.33
N ALA A 176 -13.58 -11.09 13.19
CA ALA A 176 -14.24 -12.23 12.57
C ALA A 176 -13.32 -13.12 11.69
N THR A 177 -12.18 -12.64 11.17
CA THR A 177 -11.48 -13.37 10.09
C THR A 177 -9.97 -13.56 10.14
N ASP A 178 -9.18 -13.00 11.08
CA ASP A 178 -7.71 -13.26 11.10
C ASP A 178 -7.05 -13.38 12.51
N ASP A 179 -6.00 -14.21 12.56
CA ASP A 179 -5.30 -14.73 13.76
C ASP A 179 -4.25 -13.76 14.34
N ALA A 180 -4.64 -12.95 15.32
CA ALA A 180 -3.68 -12.22 16.16
C ALA A 180 -3.31 -13.01 17.42
N HIS A 181 -2.03 -13.39 17.56
CA HIS A 181 -1.54 -14.19 18.70
C HIS A 181 -1.32 -13.41 20.00
N VAL A 182 -1.33 -12.07 19.98
CA VAL A 182 -1.21 -11.20 21.18
C VAL A 182 -2.17 -10.01 21.02
N LEU A 183 -3.15 -9.89 21.92
CA LEU A 183 -4.16 -8.83 21.95
C LEU A 183 -3.87 -7.87 23.10
N LEU A 184 -3.63 -6.60 22.80
CA LEU A 184 -3.40 -5.54 23.79
C LEU A 184 -4.37 -4.38 23.54
N GLY A 185 -5.33 -4.16 24.43
CA GLY A 185 -6.21 -2.97 24.40
C GLY A 185 -7.38 -3.06 23.42
N THR A 186 -7.81 -4.26 23.02
CA THR A 186 -9.00 -4.45 22.18
C THR A 186 -10.28 -4.46 23.01
N THR A 187 -11.43 -4.22 22.36
CA THR A 187 -12.77 -4.30 22.98
C THR A 187 -13.51 -5.60 22.63
N VAL A 188 -12.91 -6.48 21.81
CA VAL A 188 -13.48 -7.74 21.34
C VAL A 188 -12.44 -8.86 21.40
N ARG A 189 -12.85 -10.05 21.87
CA ARG A 189 -12.05 -11.29 21.99
C ARG A 189 -11.77 -11.92 20.61
N SER A 190 -10.57 -12.49 20.40
CA SER A 190 -10.27 -13.32 19.20
C SER A 190 -11.04 -14.65 19.21
N LYS A 191 -11.37 -15.15 18.01
CA LYS A 191 -12.11 -16.41 17.80
C LYS A 191 -11.20 -17.65 17.78
N TRP A 192 -9.87 -17.49 17.67
CA TRP A 192 -8.94 -18.61 17.39
C TRP A 192 -7.65 -18.57 18.25
N GLU A 193 -7.81 -18.51 19.57
CA GLU A 193 -6.74 -18.75 20.57
C GLU A 193 -5.58 -17.71 20.62
N PRO A 194 -5.81 -16.49 21.16
CA PRO A 194 -4.72 -15.55 21.45
C PRO A 194 -3.87 -16.06 22.61
N ARG A 195 -2.54 -15.88 22.54
CA ARG A 195 -1.58 -16.35 23.55
C ARG A 195 -1.36 -15.35 24.70
N LEU A 196 -1.78 -14.10 24.56
CA LEU A 196 -1.86 -13.08 25.64
C LEU A 196 -2.98 -12.08 25.31
N ASP A 197 -3.91 -11.87 26.24
CA ASP A 197 -5.13 -11.06 26.04
C ASP A 197 -5.31 -10.04 27.19
N ILE A 198 -5.26 -8.73 26.88
CA ILE A 198 -5.56 -7.63 27.81
C ILE A 198 -6.81 -6.90 27.30
N VAL A 199 -7.97 -7.32 27.80
CA VAL A 199 -9.28 -6.77 27.43
C VAL A 199 -9.66 -5.66 28.41
N SER A 200 -10.16 -4.55 27.88
CA SER A 200 -11.00 -3.65 28.66
C SER A 200 -12.43 -3.78 28.15
N GLY A 201 -13.38 -4.09 29.04
CA GLY A 201 -14.67 -4.61 28.60
C GLY A 201 -15.84 -4.31 29.53
N ARG A 202 -16.05 -3.04 29.92
CA ARG A 202 -17.41 -2.53 30.15
C ARG A 202 -17.46 -1.00 30.02
N PRO A 203 -18.42 -0.44 29.25
CA PRO A 203 -18.73 0.98 29.32
C PRO A 203 -19.01 1.38 30.78
N GLY A 204 -18.18 2.27 31.35
CA GLY A 204 -18.38 2.84 32.69
C GLY A 204 -17.44 2.37 33.81
N THR A 205 -16.53 1.42 33.60
CA THR A 205 -15.54 1.00 34.63
C THR A 205 -14.20 0.63 33.97
N ASN A 206 -13.30 1.60 33.85
CA ASN A 206 -12.03 1.48 33.14
C ASN A 206 -10.93 0.84 34.00
N VAL A 207 -11.01 -0.46 34.27
CA VAL A 207 -9.86 -1.19 34.84
C VAL A 207 -9.39 -2.21 33.81
N PRO A 208 -8.29 -1.96 33.09
CA PRO A 208 -7.70 -2.97 32.23
C PRO A 208 -7.18 -4.11 33.12
N THR A 209 -7.56 -5.34 32.81
CA THR A 209 -7.10 -6.52 33.52
C THR A 209 -6.46 -7.50 32.55
N LEU A 210 -5.42 -8.19 33.02
CA LEU A 210 -4.94 -9.39 32.37
C LEU A 210 -5.86 -10.53 32.79
N VAL A 211 -6.83 -10.88 31.93
CA VAL A 211 -7.78 -11.96 32.19
C VAL A 211 -7.18 -13.26 31.68
N LEU A 212 -6.97 -14.20 32.59
CA LEU A 212 -6.37 -15.49 32.29
C LEU A 212 -7.36 -16.60 32.66
N ALA A 213 -7.50 -17.58 31.78
CA ALA A 213 -8.19 -18.84 32.04
C ALA A 213 -7.62 -19.92 31.13
N ASP A 214 -7.59 -21.17 31.60
CA ASP A 214 -7.17 -22.34 30.83
C ASP A 214 -8.27 -22.89 29.90
N ARG A 215 -9.51 -22.39 30.02
CA ARG A 215 -10.66 -22.69 29.15
C ARG A 215 -11.77 -21.66 29.33
N ASP A 216 -12.64 -21.51 28.34
CA ASP A 216 -13.76 -20.57 28.34
C ASP A 216 -15.14 -21.24 28.47
N THR A 217 -15.21 -22.58 28.44
CA THR A 217 -16.45 -23.35 28.54
C THR A 217 -17.30 -22.93 29.75
N ASP A 218 -18.61 -22.80 29.53
CA ASP A 218 -19.55 -22.43 30.58
C ASP A 218 -19.68 -23.54 31.65
N ALA A 219 -19.91 -23.14 32.90
CA ALA A 219 -20.06 -24.02 34.06
C ALA A 219 -18.91 -25.04 34.28
N ALA A 220 -17.72 -24.79 33.72
CA ALA A 220 -16.51 -25.56 33.96
C ALA A 220 -15.52 -24.79 34.87
N THR A 221 -14.78 -25.52 35.70
CA THR A 221 -13.70 -24.94 36.51
C THR A 221 -12.68 -24.27 35.59
N LYS A 222 -12.33 -23.02 35.90
CA LYS A 222 -11.32 -22.25 35.16
C LYS A 222 -10.12 -22.02 36.08
N ALA A 223 -8.92 -22.30 35.60
CA ALA A 223 -7.68 -22.05 36.31
C ALA A 223 -6.78 -21.13 35.50
N ALA A 224 -5.96 -20.35 36.19
CA ALA A 224 -4.95 -19.53 35.55
C ALA A 224 -3.80 -19.29 36.51
N GLY A 225 -2.64 -18.92 35.99
CA GLY A 225 -1.53 -18.55 36.85
C GLY A 225 -0.32 -17.99 36.12
N LEU A 226 0.57 -17.43 36.92
CA LEU A 226 1.92 -17.04 36.55
C LEU A 226 2.87 -18.06 37.19
N ALA A 227 3.88 -18.47 36.44
CA ALA A 227 4.84 -19.49 36.85
C ALA A 227 6.25 -19.12 36.37
N CYS A 228 7.26 -19.65 37.07
CA CYS A 228 8.64 -19.58 36.62
C CYS A 228 9.13 -20.97 36.19
N ARG A 229 10.07 -21.02 35.25
CA ARG A 229 10.68 -22.29 34.84
C ARG A 229 11.39 -22.92 36.04
N HIS A 230 11.29 -24.25 36.14
CA HIS A 230 12.02 -24.97 37.15
C HIS A 230 13.53 -24.95 36.84
N TYR A 231 14.36 -25.06 37.88
CA TYR A 231 15.82 -25.09 37.74
C TYR A 231 16.29 -26.23 36.82
N THR A 232 15.60 -27.38 36.88
CA THR A 232 15.79 -28.52 35.96
C THR A 232 14.66 -28.57 34.93
N ASN A 233 15.00 -28.64 33.65
CA ASN A 233 14.00 -28.70 32.56
C ASN A 233 13.18 -30.01 32.52
N ALA A 234 13.53 -31.01 33.34
CA ALA A 234 12.80 -32.27 33.46
C ALA A 234 11.61 -32.20 34.44
N GLU A 235 11.52 -31.13 35.24
CA GLU A 235 10.50 -30.92 36.26
C GLU A 235 9.37 -30.02 35.76
N GLN A 236 8.22 -30.06 36.45
CA GLN A 236 7.15 -29.09 36.21
C GLN A 236 7.59 -27.68 36.63
N VAL A 237 7.08 -26.67 35.93
CA VAL A 237 7.31 -25.25 36.28
C VAL A 237 6.78 -24.95 37.69
N ALA A 238 7.40 -24.01 38.39
CA ALA A 238 7.02 -23.63 39.75
C ALA A 238 5.95 -22.53 39.73
N ALA A 239 4.87 -22.73 40.50
CA ALA A 239 3.77 -21.78 40.57
C ALA A 239 4.18 -20.53 41.37
N MET A 240 3.99 -19.34 40.79
CA MET A 240 4.17 -18.07 41.51
C MET A 240 2.84 -17.62 42.12
N ILE A 241 1.82 -17.43 41.28
CA ILE A 241 0.45 -17.13 41.69
C ILE A 241 -0.50 -17.82 40.73
N ALA A 242 -1.52 -18.47 41.24
CA ALA A 242 -2.53 -19.15 40.45
C ALA A 242 -3.91 -18.92 41.04
N CYS A 243 -4.94 -19.00 40.22
CA CYS A 243 -6.32 -19.03 40.67
C CYS A 243 -7.04 -20.27 40.13
N ALA A 244 -8.12 -20.63 40.81
CA ALA A 244 -9.13 -21.52 40.25
C ALA A 244 -10.51 -21.02 40.66
N SER A 245 -11.41 -20.89 39.69
CA SER A 245 -12.82 -20.55 39.86
C SER A 245 -13.65 -21.78 39.54
N GLY A 246 -14.23 -22.39 40.57
CA GLY A 246 -15.14 -23.53 40.49
C GLY A 246 -16.58 -23.13 40.84
N VAL A 247 -17.45 -24.12 41.01
CA VAL A 247 -18.89 -23.91 41.21
C VAL A 247 -19.22 -23.22 42.54
N THR A 248 -18.42 -23.50 43.59
CA THR A 248 -18.68 -23.01 44.96
C THR A 248 -17.55 -22.14 45.51
N THR A 249 -16.38 -22.14 44.88
CA THR A 249 -15.21 -21.43 45.39
C THR A 249 -14.41 -20.82 44.26
N THR A 250 -13.90 -19.61 44.53
CA THR A 250 -12.82 -19.01 43.76
C THR A 250 -11.65 -18.83 44.69
N VAL A 251 -10.52 -19.45 44.37
CA VAL A 251 -9.32 -19.43 45.21
C VAL A 251 -8.20 -18.73 44.48
N VAL A 252 -7.45 -17.93 45.23
CA VAL A 252 -6.12 -17.45 44.84
C VAL A 252 -5.11 -18.24 45.65
N ARG A 253 -4.12 -18.81 44.97
CA ARG A 253 -3.04 -19.61 45.54
C ARG A 253 -1.73 -18.92 45.21
N ILE A 254 -0.91 -18.67 46.22
CA ILE A 254 0.42 -18.08 46.06
C ILE A 254 1.44 -19.18 46.36
N GLY A 255 2.40 -19.37 45.47
CA GLY A 255 3.48 -20.33 45.64
C GLY A 255 3.11 -21.81 45.45
N GLY A 256 1.92 -22.20 44.99
CA GLY A 256 1.61 -23.64 44.80
C GLY A 256 0.14 -24.04 44.82
N GLY A 257 -0.12 -25.31 45.14
CA GLY A 257 -1.47 -25.85 45.33
C GLY A 257 -2.23 -26.22 44.05
N HIS A 258 -1.52 -26.36 42.93
CA HIS A 258 -2.04 -26.80 41.64
C HIS A 258 -1.40 -28.15 41.31
N GLY A 259 -2.17 -29.22 41.13
CA GLY A 259 -1.64 -30.61 41.02
C GLY A 259 -0.71 -30.89 39.83
N THR A 260 -0.36 -29.88 39.04
CA THR A 260 0.50 -29.95 37.85
C THR A 260 1.66 -28.94 37.88
N LEU A 261 1.78 -28.14 38.95
CA LEU A 261 2.84 -27.14 39.11
C LEU A 261 3.58 -27.42 40.41
N ASN A 262 4.89 -27.20 40.41
CA ASN A 262 5.70 -27.35 41.60
C ASN A 262 5.39 -26.23 42.61
N ALA A 263 5.32 -26.60 43.89
CA ALA A 263 5.09 -25.66 44.98
C ALA A 263 6.41 -25.05 45.45
N ALA A 264 6.36 -23.77 45.84
CA ALA A 264 7.42 -23.05 46.51
C ALA A 264 7.69 -23.67 47.89
N THR A 265 8.97 -23.75 48.26
CA THR A 265 9.41 -24.23 49.56
C THR A 265 9.32 -23.14 50.63
N GLU A 266 9.35 -21.88 50.23
CA GLU A 266 9.17 -20.70 51.05
C GLU A 266 8.40 -19.60 50.29
N ILE A 267 7.65 -18.77 51.01
CA ILE A 267 7.01 -17.56 50.49
C ILE A 267 7.44 -16.39 51.37
N HIS A 268 8.00 -15.34 50.77
CA HIS A 268 8.56 -14.20 51.50
C HIS A 268 7.80 -12.92 51.14
N PHE A 269 7.55 -12.07 52.13
CA PHE A 269 6.95 -10.76 51.95
C PHE A 269 7.94 -9.68 52.36
N TYR A 270 8.35 -8.85 51.42
CA TYR A 270 9.29 -7.75 51.63
C TYR A 270 8.58 -6.40 51.59
N THR A 271 9.06 -5.46 52.40
CA THR A 271 8.70 -4.04 52.30
C THR A 271 9.95 -3.18 52.26
N ALA A 272 9.83 -1.96 51.75
CA ALA A 272 10.92 -1.01 51.63
C ALA A 272 10.65 0.24 52.46
N ALA A 273 11.70 0.86 53.00
CA ALA A 273 11.58 2.11 53.76
C ALA A 273 11.17 3.29 52.86
N ASN A 274 11.46 3.22 51.56
CA ASN A 274 11.12 4.24 50.57
C ASN A 274 11.07 3.66 49.14
N ASN A 275 10.66 4.49 48.19
CA ASN A 275 10.46 4.14 46.77
C ASN A 275 11.73 3.90 45.96
N ILE A 276 12.92 3.97 46.56
CA ILE A 276 14.21 3.71 45.90
C ILE A 276 15.03 2.61 46.58
N THR A 277 14.53 2.00 47.66
CA THR A 277 15.23 0.91 48.35
C THR A 277 15.15 -0.37 47.52
N THR A 278 16.29 -0.88 47.06
CA THR A 278 16.38 -2.21 46.43
C THR A 278 16.47 -3.30 47.50
N ILE A 279 15.92 -4.49 47.25
CA ILE A 279 15.82 -5.65 48.18
C ILE A 279 14.73 -5.49 49.25
N GLY A 280 14.76 -4.44 50.08
CA GLY A 280 13.82 -4.27 51.20
C GLY A 280 14.07 -5.20 52.40
N THR A 281 13.25 -5.06 53.45
CA THR A 281 13.28 -5.90 54.66
C THR A 281 12.18 -6.95 54.59
N GLU A 282 12.53 -8.21 54.87
CA GLU A 282 11.55 -9.29 54.95
C GLU A 282 10.69 -9.12 56.21
N MET A 283 9.39 -8.92 56.02
CA MET A 283 8.45 -8.69 57.12
C MET A 283 7.79 -9.98 57.59
N MET A 284 7.67 -10.97 56.70
CA MET A 284 6.95 -12.21 56.96
C MET A 284 7.41 -13.31 56.01
N ARG A 285 7.48 -14.54 56.54
CA ARG A 285 7.79 -15.74 55.78
C ARG A 285 6.80 -16.86 56.07
N PHE A 286 6.48 -17.65 55.05
CA PHE A 286 5.93 -18.98 55.21
C PHE A 286 6.89 -20.05 54.71
N ASP A 287 7.00 -21.16 55.43
CA ASP A 287 7.87 -22.29 55.07
C ASP A 287 7.19 -23.66 55.31
N PHE A 288 7.90 -24.74 54.96
CA PHE A 288 7.45 -26.11 55.23
C PHE A 288 8.13 -26.72 56.48
N SER A 289 8.46 -25.94 57.51
CA SER A 289 9.09 -26.50 58.72
C SER A 289 8.22 -27.62 59.32
N THR A 290 8.85 -28.76 59.60
CA THR A 290 8.26 -29.91 60.29
C THR A 290 8.78 -30.05 61.72
N THR A 291 9.58 -29.10 62.20
CA THR A 291 10.10 -29.11 63.56
C THR A 291 8.94 -29.07 64.55
N THR A 292 9.05 -29.87 65.61
CA THR A 292 8.03 -29.87 66.67
C THR A 292 8.07 -28.52 67.40
N ASP A 293 6.90 -27.92 67.57
CA ASP A 293 6.60 -26.66 68.29
C ASP A 293 6.81 -25.37 67.51
N ASP A 294 7.29 -25.52 66.28
CA ASP A 294 7.35 -24.48 65.28
C ASP A 294 6.00 -24.31 64.56
N THR A 295 5.61 -23.06 64.31
CA THR A 295 4.62 -22.76 63.25
C THR A 295 5.32 -22.58 61.91
N ARG A 296 4.54 -22.58 60.84
CA ARG A 296 5.00 -22.33 59.47
C ARG A 296 5.05 -20.84 59.11
N MET A 297 4.92 -19.94 60.08
CA MET A 297 4.90 -18.50 59.89
C MET A 297 6.00 -17.85 60.73
N LEU A 298 6.82 -17.03 60.07
CA LEU A 298 7.77 -16.14 60.71
C LEU A 298 7.31 -14.69 60.51
N VAL A 299 7.50 -13.85 61.52
CA VAL A 299 7.18 -12.42 61.49
C VAL A 299 8.41 -11.64 61.92
N TYR A 300 8.64 -10.48 61.31
CA TYR A 300 9.75 -9.62 61.68
C TYR A 300 9.52 -9.00 63.06
N ASP A 301 10.42 -9.31 64.00
CA ASP A 301 10.51 -8.65 65.28
C ASP A 301 11.35 -7.38 65.13
N VAL A 302 10.72 -6.24 65.37
CA VAL A 302 11.36 -4.93 65.31
C VAL A 302 12.40 -4.76 66.41
N THR A 303 12.17 -5.33 67.60
CA THR A 303 13.06 -5.20 68.76
C THR A 303 14.31 -6.06 68.56
N GLY A 304 14.14 -7.31 68.13
CA GLY A 304 15.23 -8.21 67.79
C GLY A 304 15.87 -7.96 66.41
N ALA A 305 15.29 -7.09 65.59
CA ALA A 305 15.68 -6.79 64.21
C ALA A 305 15.82 -8.05 63.31
N ALA A 306 15.01 -9.08 63.55
CA ALA A 306 15.11 -10.38 62.91
C ALA A 306 13.73 -11.01 62.67
N LEU A 307 13.66 -11.95 61.71
CA LEU A 307 12.49 -12.82 61.59
C LEU A 307 12.46 -13.80 62.77
N VAL A 308 11.36 -13.78 63.50
CA VAL A 308 11.12 -14.70 64.61
C VAL A 308 9.98 -15.63 64.22
N ARG A 309 10.18 -16.92 64.49
CA ARG A 309 9.13 -17.91 64.26
C ARG A 309 8.04 -17.73 65.30
N VAL A 310 6.79 -17.70 64.84
CA VAL A 310 5.67 -17.76 65.76
C VAL A 310 5.70 -19.15 66.39
N SER A 311 5.88 -19.23 67.71
CA SER A 311 5.87 -20.52 68.41
C SER A 311 4.44 -21.02 68.54
N ARG A 312 4.25 -22.34 68.51
CA ARG A 312 3.03 -22.93 69.04
C ARG A 312 3.09 -22.72 70.56
N GLY A 313 2.32 -21.77 71.11
CA GLY A 313 2.34 -21.52 72.55
C GLY A 313 2.14 -22.81 73.35
N ALA A 314 2.60 -22.92 74.59
CA ALA A 314 2.25 -24.02 75.51
C ALA A 314 0.76 -23.98 75.89
N ALA A 315 0.24 -25.06 76.49
CA ALA A 315 -1.17 -25.20 76.85
C ALA A 315 -1.61 -24.37 78.05
N ASP A 316 -1.38 -23.05 77.97
CA ASP A 316 -1.56 -22.15 79.10
C ASP A 316 -2.84 -21.31 78.99
N SER A 317 -3.73 -21.60 78.02
CA SER A 317 -5.02 -20.90 77.87
C SER A 317 -6.26 -21.74 78.24
N GLY A 318 -6.09 -22.96 78.77
CA GLY A 318 -7.19 -23.75 79.35
C GLY A 318 -8.36 -24.10 78.40
N GLY A 319 -8.21 -23.94 77.09
CA GLY A 319 -9.29 -24.16 76.11
C GLY A 319 -8.83 -24.88 74.85
N SER A 320 -9.69 -25.77 74.36
CA SER A 320 -9.59 -26.45 73.06
C SER A 320 -9.90 -25.45 71.94
N GLY A 321 -8.95 -24.59 71.58
CA GLY A 321 -9.08 -23.62 70.49
C GLY A 321 -7.74 -23.02 70.06
N PHE A 322 -7.61 -22.68 68.77
CA PHE A 322 -6.37 -22.23 68.14
C PHE A 322 -5.76 -21.01 68.85
N ARG A 323 -4.49 -21.14 69.24
CA ARG A 323 -3.72 -20.10 69.94
C ARG A 323 -3.37 -19.00 68.94
N VAL A 324 -4.06 -17.86 69.04
CA VAL A 324 -3.73 -16.64 68.30
C VAL A 324 -2.38 -16.11 68.79
N LEU A 325 -1.59 -15.59 67.85
CA LEU A 325 -0.38 -14.78 68.04
C LEU A 325 -0.40 -14.01 69.38
N ARG A 326 0.45 -14.41 70.35
CA ARG A 326 0.78 -13.52 71.47
C ARG A 326 1.86 -12.58 70.99
N ILE A 327 1.50 -11.31 70.78
CA ILE A 327 2.46 -10.21 70.77
C ILE A 327 2.60 -9.82 72.25
N PRO A 328 3.75 -10.07 72.91
CA PRO A 328 3.98 -9.55 74.25
C PRO A 328 3.89 -8.02 74.21
N ASN A 329 3.19 -7.46 75.19
CA ASN A 329 3.08 -6.02 75.40
C ASN A 329 4.45 -5.36 75.54
#